data_AF-A0A9D7GI66-F1
#
_entry.id   AF-A0A9D7GI66-F1
#
_cell.length_a   1.000
_cell.length_b   1.000
_cell.length_c   1.000
_cell.angle_alpha   90.00
_cell.angle_beta   90.00
_cell.angle_gamma   90.00
#
_symmetry.space_group_name_H-M   'P 1'
#
loop_
_entity.id
_entity.type
_entity.pdbx_description
1 polymer ?
#
loop_
_entity_poly.entity_id
_entity_poly.type
_entity_poly.pdbx_seq_one_letter_code
_entity_poly.pdbx_strand_id
1 'polypeptide(L)'
;MSQHQIALFTFTLGNTESISPVALRDLWVRAAGIGNVSVGRKSPHGSYRDRPTYMLYAPQSLGNLRDVELRLRKLLEDAHLNASLTPLHA
;
A
#
# COMPACT_ATOMS: atom_id res chain seq x y z
N MET A 1 -15.13 12.45 -14.97
CA MET A 1 -15.63 11.73 -13.78
C MET A 1 -14.43 11.44 -12.90
N SER A 2 -14.19 12.25 -11.88
CA SER A 2 -13.07 12.09 -10.95
C SER A 2 -13.30 10.81 -10.15
N GLN A 3 -12.58 9.73 -10.46
CA GLN A 3 -12.59 8.53 -9.63
C GLN A 3 -11.94 8.92 -8.30
N HIS A 4 -12.77 9.14 -7.28
CA HIS A 4 -12.32 9.47 -5.93
C HIS A 4 -11.59 8.26 -5.35
N GLN A 5 -10.27 8.26 -5.51
CA GLN A 5 -9.39 7.30 -4.88
C GLN A 5 -9.18 7.72 -3.43
N ILE A 6 -9.43 6.80 -2.50
CA ILE A 6 -9.19 7.00 -1.07
C ILE A 6 -8.04 6.11 -0.62
N ALA A 7 -7.33 6.53 0.43
CA ALA A 7 -6.29 5.71 1.02
C ALA A 7 -6.94 4.56 1.78
N LEU A 8 -6.86 3.34 1.26
CA LEU A 8 -7.46 2.16 1.88
C LEU A 8 -6.52 1.49 2.88
N PHE A 9 -5.24 1.46 2.54
CA PHE A 9 -4.21 0.82 3.34
C PHE A 9 -3.00 1.72 3.46
N THR A 10 -2.31 1.58 4.57
CA THR A 10 -0.98 2.14 4.79
C THR A 10 -0.02 1.03 5.13
N PHE A 11 1.24 1.19 4.78
CA PHE A 11 2.28 0.34 5.32
C PHE A 11 3.59 1.05 5.51
N THR A 12 4.42 0.47 6.37
CA THR A 12 5.78 0.94 6.63
C THR A 12 6.75 -0.20 6.34
N LEU A 13 7.84 0.09 5.65
CA LEU A 13 8.92 -0.87 5.39
C LEU A 13 9.92 -0.89 6.54
N GLY A 14 10.63 -2.01 6.70
CA GLY A 14 11.75 -2.14 7.62
C GLY A 14 12.92 -1.20 7.29
N ASN A 15 13.78 -0.94 8.27
CA ASN A 15 14.90 0.04 8.19
C ASN A 15 15.89 -0.20 7.03
N THR A 16 15.95 -1.42 6.48
CA THR A 16 16.85 -1.81 5.40
C THR A 16 16.13 -2.05 4.07
N GLU A 17 14.81 -1.93 4.05
CA GLU A 17 13.99 -2.31 2.90
C GLU A 17 13.45 -1.06 2.19
N SER A 18 13.69 -1.02 0.89
CA SER A 18 13.21 0.04 0.01
C SER A 18 12.47 -0.61 -1.13
N ILE A 19 11.24 -0.16 -1.37
CA ILE A 19 10.49 -0.56 -2.56
C ILE A 19 10.37 0.62 -3.51
N SER A 20 10.60 0.38 -4.78
CA SER A 20 10.32 1.39 -5.80
C SER A 20 8.80 1.63 -5.89
N PRO A 21 8.34 2.88 -6.06
CA PRO A 21 6.91 3.17 -6.24
C PRO A 21 6.26 2.36 -7.37
N VAL A 22 7.01 2.05 -8.42
CA VAL A 22 6.56 1.21 -9.54
C VAL A 22 6.29 -0.23 -9.09
N ALA A 23 7.25 -0.86 -8.41
CA ALA A 23 7.09 -2.21 -7.88
C ALA A 23 5.93 -2.29 -6.88
N LEU A 24 5.80 -1.26 -6.03
CA LEU A 24 4.68 -1.18 -5.10
C LEU A 24 3.33 -1.07 -5.80
N ARG A 25 3.26 -0.25 -6.85
CA ARG A 25 2.06 -0.12 -7.66
C ARG A 25 1.70 -1.46 -8.30
N ASP A 26 2.68 -2.21 -8.82
CA ASP A 26 2.43 -3.53 -9.41
C ASP A 26 1.87 -4.53 -8.39
N LEU A 27 2.43 -4.57 -7.17
CA LEU A 27 1.88 -5.40 -6.09
C LEU A 27 0.45 -4.97 -5.74
N TRP A 28 0.20 -3.66 -5.71
CA TRP A 28 -1.12 -3.12 -5.39
C TRP A 28 -2.17 -3.41 -6.47
N VAL A 29 -1.80 -3.31 -7.75
CA VAL A 29 -2.64 -3.72 -8.89
C VAL A 29 -3.00 -5.21 -8.78
N ARG A 30 -2.01 -6.06 -8.47
CA ARG A 30 -2.21 -7.51 -8.33
C ARG A 30 -3.10 -7.86 -7.13
N ALA A 31 -2.91 -7.18 -6.00
CA ALA A 31 -3.71 -7.41 -4.79
C ALA A 31 -5.16 -6.94 -4.98
N ALA A 32 -5.35 -5.71 -5.48
CA ALA A 32 -6.66 -5.11 -5.68
C ALA A 32 -7.42 -5.69 -6.89
N GLY A 33 -6.71 -6.33 -7.83
CA GLY A 33 -7.30 -6.89 -9.05
C GLY A 33 -7.81 -5.83 -10.04
N ILE A 34 -7.42 -4.57 -9.85
CA ILE A 34 -7.85 -3.43 -10.68
C ILE A 34 -6.64 -2.57 -11.08
N GLY A 35 -6.67 -2.02 -12.29
CA GLY A 35 -5.61 -1.14 -12.79
C GLY A 35 -5.72 0.32 -12.31
N ASN A 36 -6.89 0.71 -11.79
CA ASN A 36 -7.16 2.07 -11.32
C ASN A 36 -6.73 2.27 -9.87
N VAL A 37 -5.43 2.13 -9.62
CA VAL A 37 -4.84 2.28 -8.30
C VAL A 37 -3.68 3.26 -8.32
N SER A 38 -3.46 3.91 -7.18
CA SER A 38 -2.34 4.83 -6.99
C SER A 38 -1.61 4.47 -5.71
N VAL A 39 -0.34 4.84 -5.65
CA VAL A 39 0.48 4.68 -4.45
C VAL A 39 1.12 6.01 -4.13
N GLY A 40 1.12 6.37 -2.85
CA GLY A 40 1.75 7.57 -2.35
C GLY A 40 2.82 7.21 -1.33
N ARG A 41 3.89 7.99 -1.30
CA ARG A 41 4.89 7.90 -0.24
C ARG A 41 4.78 9.18 0.59
N LYS A 42 4.42 9.04 1.85
CA LYS A 42 4.46 10.13 2.81
C LYS A 42 5.80 10.10 3.52
N SER A 43 6.66 11.05 3.16
CA SER A 43 7.88 11.30 3.92
C SER A 43 7.48 11.84 5.29
N PRO A 44 8.02 11.28 6.38
CA PRO A 44 7.71 11.78 7.70
C PRO A 44 8.22 13.21 7.84
N HIS A 45 7.35 14.09 8.34
CA HIS A 45 7.60 15.53 8.41
C HIS A 45 8.44 15.95 9.63
N GLY A 46 8.85 15.00 10.47
CA GLY A 46 9.67 15.25 11.66
C GLY A 46 10.45 14.01 12.02
N SER A 47 11.75 14.18 12.24
CA SER A 47 12.75 13.16 12.56
C SER A 47 13.16 12.21 11.42
N TYR A 48 14.47 12.19 11.17
CA TYR A 48 15.20 11.21 10.34
C TYR A 48 15.03 9.74 10.82
N ARG A 49 14.38 9.54 11.97
CA ARG A 49 14.04 8.24 12.56
C ARG A 49 12.67 7.71 12.17
N ASP A 50 11.78 8.54 11.62
CA ASP A 50 10.49 8.05 11.19
C ASP A 50 10.63 7.27 9.88
N ARG A 51 9.93 6.14 9.82
CA ARG A 51 9.95 5.24 8.67
C ARG A 51 9.12 5.86 7.54
N PRO A 52 9.51 5.68 6.27
CA PRO A 52 8.67 6.10 5.16
C PRO A 52 7.33 5.33 5.21
N THR A 53 6.23 6.07 5.31
CA THR A 53 4.89 5.51 5.26
C THR A 53 4.39 5.56 3.84
N TYR A 54 4.00 4.40 3.32
CA TYR A 54 3.39 4.27 2.00
C TYR A 54 1.88 4.17 2.15
N MET A 55 1.15 4.87 1.30
CA MET A 55 -0.30 4.91 1.24
C MET A 55 -0.76 4.28 -0.07
N LEU A 56 -1.71 3.37 0.03
CA LEU A 56 -2.29 2.66 -1.11
C LEU A 56 -3.69 3.19 -1.36
N TYR A 57 -3.86 3.76 -2.55
CA TYR A 57 -5.08 4.41 -2.97
C TYR A 57 -5.80 3.56 -3.99
N ALA A 58 -7.11 3.41 -3.81
CA ALA A 58 -7.99 2.77 -4.78
C ALA A 58 -9.39 3.38 -4.67
N PRO A 59 -10.30 3.09 -5.62
CA PRO A 59 -11.67 3.57 -5.56
C PRO A 59 -12.36 3.06 -4.29
N GLN A 60 -13.15 3.90 -3.63
CA GLN A 60 -13.94 3.50 -2.46
C GLN A 60 -14.88 2.31 -2.73
N SER A 61 -15.23 2.08 -4.00
CA SER A 61 -16.06 0.96 -4.45
C SER A 61 -15.30 -0.37 -4.50
N LEU A 62 -14.02 -0.41 -4.09
CA LEU A 62 -13.25 -1.64 -4.01
C LEU A 62 -13.86 -2.54 -2.92
N GLY A 63 -14.65 -3.53 -3.35
CA GLY A 63 -15.18 -4.56 -2.47
C GLY A 63 -14.08 -5.51 -1.99
N ASN A 64 -14.42 -6.34 -0.99
CA ASN A 64 -13.55 -7.41 -0.49
C ASN A 64 -12.18 -6.92 0.02
N LEU A 65 -12.16 -5.81 0.76
CA LEU A 65 -10.94 -5.23 1.35
C LEU A 65 -10.13 -6.27 2.14
N ARG A 66 -10.80 -7.19 2.84
CA ARG A 66 -10.14 -8.26 3.60
C ARG A 66 -9.38 -9.25 2.71
N ASP A 67 -9.95 -9.64 1.56
CA ASP A 67 -9.25 -10.49 0.58
C ASP A 67 -8.07 -9.75 -0.07
N VAL A 68 -8.26 -8.47 -0.36
CA VAL A 68 -7.21 -7.60 -0.90
C VAL A 68 -6.07 -7.47 0.12
N GLU A 69 -6.37 -7.30 1.40
CA GLU A 69 -5.38 -7.25 2.49
C GLU A 69 -4.57 -8.55 2.57
N LEU A 70 -5.24 -9.71 2.59
CA LEU A 70 -4.60 -11.01 2.67
C LEU A 70 -3.68 -11.26 1.46
N ARG A 71 -4.13 -10.91 0.25
CA ARG A 71 -3.32 -11.00 -0.97
C ARG A 71 -2.12 -10.08 -0.91
N LEU A 72 -2.32 -8.83 -0.48
CA LEU A 72 -1.24 -7.86 -0.38
C LEU A 72 -0.19 -8.28 0.64
N ARG A 73 -0.62 -8.78 1.81
CA ARG A 73 0.28 -9.33 2.83
C ARG A 73 1.10 -10.48 2.28
N LYS A 74 0.46 -11.43 1.61
CA LYS A 74 1.15 -12.55 0.95
C LYS A 74 2.15 -12.08 -0.10
N LEU A 75 1.78 -11.10 -0.92
CA LEU A 75 2.67 -10.54 -1.95
C LEU A 75 3.87 -9.80 -1.36
N LEU A 76 3.71 -9.12 -0.23
CA LEU A 76 4.80 -8.47 0.50
C LEU A 76 5.73 -9.51 1.13
N GLU A 77 5.17 -10.56 1.72
CA GLU A 77 5.92 -11.71 2.25
C GLU A 77 6.70 -12.45 1.16
N ASP A 78 6.08 -12.74 0.00
CA ASP A 78 6.71 -13.35 -1.17
C ASP A 78 7.83 -12.46 -1.74
N ALA A 79 7.71 -11.13 -1.62
CA ALA A 79 8.74 -10.17 -1.99
C ALA A 79 9.84 -10.02 -0.94
N HIS A 80 9.80 -10.78 0.16
CA HIS A 80 10.69 -10.66 1.32
C HIS A 80 10.73 -9.24 1.89
N LEU A 81 9.60 -8.53 1.82
CA LEU A 81 9.44 -7.19 2.38
C LEU A 81 8.76 -7.32 3.75
N ASN A 82 9.50 -7.01 4.80
CA ASN A 82 8.99 -6.82 6.15
C ASN A 82 8.22 -5.50 6.24
N ALA A 83 7.01 -5.52 5.67
CA ALA A 83 6.07 -4.43 5.68
C ALA A 83 5.03 -4.62 6.80
N SER A 84 4.83 -3.59 7.64
CA SER A 84 3.68 -3.55 8.54
C SER A 84 2.50 -2.89 7.83
N LEU A 85 1.50 -3.68 7.46
CA LEU A 85 0.29 -3.25 6.77
C LEU A 85 -0.84 -2.91 7.76
N THR A 86 -1.44 -1.74 7.61
CA THR A 86 -2.55 -1.24 8.43
C THR A 86 -3.70 -0.78 7.54
N PRO A 87 -4.90 -1.39 7.65
CA PRO A 87 -6.11 -0.88 6.99
C PRO A 87 -6.54 0.46 7.61
N LEU A 88 -6.88 1.43 6.77
CA LEU A 88 -7.43 2.73 7.19
C LEU A 88 -8.96 2.75 7.23
N HIS A 89 -9.60 1.87 6.47
CA HIS A 89 -11.04 1.70 6.41
C HIS A 89 -11.36 0.22 6.67
N ALA A 90 -11.86 -0.08 7.87
CA ALA A 90 -12.25 -1.41 8.34
C ALA A 90 -13.75 -1.43 8.66
#